data_AF-A0A1W6QY74-F1
#
_entry.id   AF-A0A1W6QY74-F1
#
_cell.length_a   1.000
_cell.length_b   1.000
_cell.length_c   1.000
_cell.angle_alpha   90.00
_cell.angle_beta   90.00
_cell.angle_gamma   90.00
#
_symmetry.space_group_name_H-M   'P 1'
#
loop_
_entity.id
_entity.type
_entity.pdbx_description
1 polymer ?
#
loop_
_entity_poly.entity_id
_entity_poly.type
_entity_poly.pdbx_seq_one_letter_code
_entity_poly.pdbx_strand_id
1 'polypeptide(L)'
;MMLGLALIYKASKPAKKDNAMPAQWTDQQLAAFEAAMETIGNMIALKARDIHAERSKGAPNQALIDQLRAEQAELVVERSRLRIDDSVAVAHAIERYGPIVKASV
;
A
#
# COMPACT_ATOMS: atom_id res chain seq x y z
N MET A 1 -17.54 66.60 22.05
CA MET A 1 -18.78 66.15 21.38
C MET A 1 -18.40 64.95 20.50
N MET A 2 -18.98 63.79 20.79
CA MET A 2 -18.68 62.47 20.20
C MET A 2 -19.06 62.37 18.72
N LEU A 3 -18.27 61.64 17.92
CA LEU A 3 -18.66 60.79 16.77
C LEU A 3 -17.36 60.30 16.10
N GLY A 4 -17.03 59.03 15.90
CA GLY A 4 -17.69 57.75 16.12
C GLY A 4 -16.84 56.73 15.35
N LEU A 5 -16.15 55.84 16.05
CA LEU A 5 -15.30 54.81 15.47
C LEU A 5 -16.20 53.63 15.06
N ALA A 6 -16.30 53.34 13.76
CA ALA A 6 -17.00 52.15 13.27
C ALA A 6 -16.14 51.45 12.20
N LEU A 7 -15.14 50.70 12.65
CA LEU A 7 -14.50 49.66 11.82
C LEU A 7 -15.42 48.43 11.84
N ILE A 8 -16.17 48.24 10.76
CA ILE A 8 -17.01 47.07 10.54
C ILE A 8 -16.08 45.86 10.39
N TYR A 9 -15.91 45.11 11.47
CA TYR A 9 -15.27 43.81 11.44
C TYR A 9 -16.22 42.81 10.77
N LYS A 10 -16.00 42.54 9.48
CA LYS A 10 -16.70 41.46 8.78
C LYS A 10 -16.26 40.15 9.42
N ALA A 11 -17.18 39.48 10.12
CA ALA A 11 -16.95 38.16 10.70
C ALA A 11 -16.67 37.16 9.56
N SER A 12 -15.38 36.96 9.26
CA SER A 12 -14.94 35.81 8.48
C SER A 12 -15.24 34.58 9.32
N LYS A 13 -16.14 33.70 8.86
CA LYS A 13 -16.32 32.39 9.48
C LYS A 13 -14.93 31.73 9.53
N PRO A 14 -14.46 31.26 10.69
CA PRO A 14 -13.20 30.53 10.71
C PRO A 14 -13.41 29.26 9.88
N ALA A 15 -12.62 29.12 8.81
CA ALA A 15 -12.45 27.83 8.16
C ALA A 15 -12.11 26.82 9.27
N LYS A 16 -12.81 25.68 9.26
CA LYS A 16 -12.62 24.59 10.22
C LYS A 16 -11.10 24.36 10.33
N LYS A 17 -10.53 24.72 11.49
CA LYS A 17 -9.15 24.34 11.81
C LYS A 17 -9.19 22.85 11.98
N ASP A 18 -8.71 22.13 10.97
CA ASP A 18 -8.39 20.73 11.11
C ASP A 18 -7.28 20.66 12.18
N ASN A 19 -7.69 20.28 13.39
CA ASN A 19 -6.81 20.25 14.54
C ASN A 19 -5.71 19.22 14.27
N ALA A 20 -4.49 19.74 14.19
CA ALA A 20 -3.29 18.99 13.87
C ALA A 20 -2.91 17.99 14.97
N MET A 21 -3.09 16.70 14.70
CA MET A 21 -1.93 15.81 14.60
C MET A 21 -1.21 16.18 13.30
N PRO A 22 0.12 16.10 13.15
CA PRO A 22 0.72 16.30 11.83
C PRO A 22 0.07 15.26 10.90
N ALA A 23 -0.79 15.72 9.99
CA ALA A 23 -1.56 14.86 9.09
C ALA A 23 -0.55 14.25 8.12
N GLN A 24 0.00 13.10 8.50
CA GLN A 24 1.21 12.61 7.86
C GLN A 24 0.93 12.13 6.44
N TRP A 25 -0.25 11.53 6.15
CA TRP A 25 -0.65 11.06 4.82
C TRP A 25 -2.14 11.27 4.57
N THR A 26 -2.55 11.41 3.30
CA THR A 26 -3.98 11.47 2.92
C THR A 26 -4.63 10.09 2.99
N ASP A 27 -5.96 10.04 3.16
CA ASP A 27 -6.72 8.78 3.14
C ASP A 27 -6.48 7.98 1.85
N GLN A 28 -6.34 8.67 0.72
CA GLN A 28 -6.04 8.04 -0.57
C GLN A 28 -4.63 7.41 -0.60
N GLN A 29 -3.63 8.08 -0.02
CA GLN A 29 -2.27 7.52 0.10
C GLN A 29 -2.25 6.30 1.01
N LEU A 30 -2.95 6.36 2.14
CA LEU A 30 -3.06 5.24 3.05
C LEU A 30 -3.73 4.04 2.39
N ALA A 31 -4.89 4.25 1.76
CA ALA A 31 -5.62 3.19 1.05
C ALA A 31 -4.80 2.57 -0.08
N ALA A 32 -4.07 3.38 -0.86
CA ALA A 32 -3.20 2.86 -1.92
C ALA A 32 -2.03 2.05 -1.35
N PHE A 33 -1.38 2.53 -0.29
CA PHE A 33 -0.29 1.82 0.36
C PHE A 33 -0.75 0.49 0.96
N GLU A 34 -1.90 0.46 1.63
CA GLU A 34 -2.51 -0.76 2.16
C GLU A 34 -2.84 -1.76 1.04
N ALA A 35 -3.45 -1.29 -0.05
CA ALA A 35 -3.74 -2.12 -1.22
C ALA A 35 -2.46 -2.73 -1.83
N ALA A 36 -1.38 -1.96 -1.93
CA ALA A 36 -0.10 -2.46 -2.40
C ALA A 36 0.50 -3.52 -1.44
N MET A 37 0.50 -3.25 -0.14
CA MET A 37 0.99 -4.16 0.90
C MET A 37 0.23 -5.49 0.94
N GLU A 38 -1.09 -5.43 0.78
CA GLU A 38 -1.96 -6.59 0.67
C GLU A 38 -1.69 -7.36 -0.63
N THR A 39 -1.57 -6.66 -1.76
CA THR A 39 -1.31 -7.28 -3.07
C THR A 39 0.01 -8.06 -3.06
N ILE A 40 1.10 -7.48 -2.55
CA ILE A 40 2.38 -8.20 -2.43
C ILE A 40 2.26 -9.35 -1.42
N GLY A 41 1.53 -9.16 -0.31
CA GLY A 41 1.24 -10.22 0.65
C GLY A 41 0.55 -11.44 0.02
N ASN A 42 -0.44 -11.19 -0.83
CA ASN A 42 -1.14 -12.24 -1.57
C ASN A 42 -0.22 -12.94 -2.56
N MET A 43 0.67 -12.24 -3.25
CA MET A 43 1.69 -12.86 -4.10
C MET A 43 2.61 -13.81 -3.31
N ILE A 44 3.07 -13.41 -2.12
CA ILE A 44 3.86 -14.27 -1.23
C ILE A 44 3.10 -15.54 -0.87
N ALA A 45 1.81 -15.42 -0.56
CA ALA A 45 0.94 -16.55 -0.25
C ALA A 45 0.75 -17.49 -1.46
N LEU A 46 0.59 -16.93 -2.68
CA LEU A 46 0.53 -17.74 -3.90
C LEU A 46 1.80 -18.55 -4.12
N LYS A 47 2.98 -17.94 -3.93
CA LYS A 47 4.26 -18.69 -4.01
C LYS A 47 4.34 -19.77 -2.94
N ALA A 48 3.87 -19.52 -1.72
CA ALA A 48 3.82 -20.54 -0.66
C ALA A 48 2.91 -21.72 -1.05
N ARG A 49 1.73 -21.43 -1.60
CA ARG A 49 0.79 -22.43 -2.12
C ARG A 49 1.44 -23.27 -3.22
N ASP A 50 2.07 -22.62 -4.20
CA ASP A 50 2.67 -23.31 -5.34
C ASP A 50 3.88 -24.18 -4.91
N ILE A 51 4.70 -23.71 -3.96
CA ILE A 51 5.76 -24.51 -3.33
C ILE A 51 5.17 -25.74 -2.64
N HIS A 52 4.10 -25.57 -1.87
CA HIS A 52 3.45 -26.68 -1.18
C HIS A 52 2.89 -27.70 -2.18
N ALA A 53 2.22 -27.24 -3.23
CA ALA A 53 1.70 -28.09 -4.29
C ALA A 53 2.82 -28.89 -4.99
N GLU A 54 3.94 -28.26 -5.33
CA GLU A 54 5.07 -28.94 -5.96
C GLU A 54 5.68 -30.02 -5.05
N ARG A 55 5.86 -29.70 -3.77
CA ARG A 55 6.38 -30.65 -2.76
C ARG A 55 5.48 -31.86 -2.53
N SER A 56 4.19 -31.72 -2.79
CA SER A 56 3.22 -32.82 -2.63
C SER A 56 3.22 -33.84 -3.77
N LYS A 57 3.95 -33.58 -4.87
CA LYS A 57 4.05 -34.50 -6.01
C LYS A 57 4.88 -35.74 -5.65
N GLY A 58 4.62 -36.86 -6.32
CA GLY A 58 5.40 -38.10 -6.14
C GLY A 58 6.87 -37.97 -6.53
N ALA A 59 7.19 -37.03 -7.43
CA ALA A 59 8.56 -36.65 -7.77
C ALA A 59 8.65 -35.10 -7.87
N PRO A 60 8.89 -34.39 -6.76
CA PRO A 60 8.96 -32.94 -6.75
C PRO A 60 10.09 -32.39 -7.63
N ASN A 61 9.82 -31.34 -8.38
CA ASN A 61 10.83 -30.58 -9.12
C ASN A 61 11.55 -29.59 -8.19
N GLN A 62 12.74 -29.97 -7.74
CA GLN A 62 13.54 -29.16 -6.82
C GLN A 62 13.94 -27.80 -7.42
N ALA A 63 14.23 -27.72 -8.73
CA ALA A 63 14.60 -26.47 -9.38
C ALA A 63 13.43 -25.46 -9.38
N LEU A 64 12.20 -25.94 -9.59
CA LEU A 64 11.00 -25.11 -9.49
C LEU A 64 10.77 -24.63 -8.06
N ILE A 65 10.95 -25.49 -7.05
CA ILE A 65 10.84 -25.09 -5.64
C ILE A 65 11.83 -23.99 -5.29
N ASP A 66 13.07 -24.11 -5.74
CA ASP A 66 14.11 -23.11 -5.45
C ASP A 66 13.88 -21.80 -6.20
N GLN A 67 13.36 -21.85 -7.42
CA GLN A 67 12.89 -20.66 -8.14
C GLN A 67 11.76 -19.96 -7.36
N LEU A 68 10.72 -20.68 -6.97
CA LEU A 68 9.57 -20.10 -6.25
C LEU A 68 9.97 -19.48 -4.91
N ARG A 69 10.96 -20.08 -4.23
CA ARG A 69 11.55 -19.52 -2.99
C ARG A 69 12.32 -18.24 -3.24
N ALA A 70 13.10 -18.17 -4.31
CA ALA A 70 13.82 -16.95 -4.68
C ALA A 70 12.82 -15.82 -4.97
N GLU A 71 11.80 -16.10 -5.78
CA GLU A 71 10.72 -15.13 -6.08
C GLU A 71 9.98 -14.69 -4.81
N GLN A 72 9.68 -15.63 -3.90
CA GLN A 72 9.04 -15.30 -2.63
C GLN A 72 9.93 -14.41 -1.74
N ALA A 73 11.23 -14.67 -1.69
CA ALA A 73 12.17 -13.86 -0.93
C ALA A 73 12.28 -12.43 -1.49
N GLU A 74 12.30 -12.28 -2.82
CA GLU A 74 12.28 -10.98 -3.49
C GLU A 74 11.03 -10.18 -3.13
N LEU A 75 9.84 -10.82 -3.15
CA LEU A 75 8.58 -10.19 -2.75
C LEU A 75 8.57 -9.76 -1.28
N VAL A 76 9.13 -10.57 -0.37
CA VAL A 76 9.28 -10.21 1.05
C VAL A 76 10.16 -8.97 1.20
N VAL A 77 11.27 -8.91 0.47
CA VAL A 77 12.17 -7.76 0.47
C VAL A 77 11.48 -6.53 -0.11
N GLU A 78 10.80 -6.64 -1.25
CA GLU A 78 10.04 -5.56 -1.88
C GLU A 78 8.99 -4.99 -0.91
N ARG A 79 8.17 -5.87 -0.30
CA ARG A 79 7.16 -5.48 0.68
C ARG A 79 7.76 -4.75 1.89
N SER A 80 8.91 -5.22 2.38
CA SER A 80 9.59 -4.60 3.54
C SER A 80 10.18 -3.22 3.24
N ARG A 81 10.48 -2.95 1.97
CA ARG A 81 11.06 -1.69 1.50
C ARG A 81 10.00 -0.69 1.03
N LEU A 82 8.77 -1.14 0.80
CA LEU A 82 7.69 -0.28 0.34
C LEU A 82 7.40 0.82 1.38
N ARG A 83 7.25 2.06 0.90
CA ARG A 83 6.96 3.21 1.75
C ARG A 83 5.71 3.93 1.26
N ILE A 84 4.91 4.41 2.19
CA ILE A 84 3.68 5.16 1.91
C ILE A 84 3.92 6.50 1.21
N ASP A 85 5.12 7.08 1.35
CA ASP A 85 5.53 8.32 0.67
C ASP A 85 6.09 8.07 -0.75
N ASP A 86 6.32 6.81 -1.13
CA ASP A 86 6.74 6.43 -2.47
C ASP A 86 5.52 6.01 -3.30
N SER A 87 4.76 7.00 -3.77
CA SER A 87 3.54 6.77 -4.54
C SER A 87 3.80 6.01 -5.85
N VAL A 88 5.01 6.12 -6.41
CA VAL A 88 5.40 5.43 -7.64
C VAL A 88 5.57 3.94 -7.36
N ALA A 89 6.33 3.58 -6.32
CA ALA A 89 6.49 2.17 -5.93
C ALA A 89 5.16 1.53 -5.51
N VAL A 90 4.31 2.27 -4.79
CA VAL A 90 2.96 1.82 -4.41
C VAL A 90 2.09 1.51 -5.63
N ALA A 91 1.99 2.45 -6.57
CA ALA A 91 1.20 2.25 -7.78
C ALA A 91 1.72 1.06 -8.61
N HIS A 92 3.04 0.98 -8.78
CA HIS A 92 3.66 -0.07 -9.55
C HIS A 92 3.48 -1.47 -8.94
N ALA A 93 3.50 -1.61 -7.61
CA ALA A 93 3.18 -2.88 -6.95
C ALA A 93 1.73 -3.32 -7.24
N ILE A 94 0.77 -2.40 -7.21
CA ILE A 94 -0.64 -2.68 -7.53
C ILE A 94 -0.79 -3.06 -9.00
N GLU A 95 -0.19 -2.31 -9.91
CA GLU A 95 -0.28 -2.56 -11.36
C GLU A 95 0.33 -3.90 -11.75
N ARG A 96 1.50 -4.22 -11.18
CA ARG A 96 2.24 -5.45 -11.49
C ARG A 96 1.55 -6.69 -10.94
N TYR A 97 1.16 -6.67 -9.68
CA TYR A 97 0.72 -7.88 -8.98
C TYR A 97 -0.80 -7.99 -8.87
N GLY A 98 -1.52 -6.87 -8.93
CA GLY A 98 -2.98 -6.82 -8.79
C GLY A 98 -3.73 -7.73 -9.76
N PRO A 99 -3.43 -7.72 -11.08
CA PRO A 99 -4.07 -8.62 -12.04
C PRO A 99 -3.82 -10.10 -11.74
N ILE A 100 -2.60 -10.45 -11.28
CA ILE A 100 -2.21 -11.83 -10.99
C ILE A 100 -2.97 -12.36 -9.77
N VAL A 101 -3.00 -11.56 -8.69
CA VAL A 101 -3.74 -11.90 -7.46
C VAL A 101 -5.22 -12.08 -7.77
N LYS A 102 -5.84 -11.14 -8.52
CA LYS A 102 -7.26 -11.23 -8.89
C LYS A 102 -7.62 -12.47 -9.71
N ALA A 103 -6.70 -12.97 -10.54
CA ALA A 103 -6.91 -14.18 -11.32
C ALA A 103 -6.69 -15.48 -10.52
N SER A 104 -6.18 -15.37 -9.28
CA SER A 104 -5.76 -16.52 -8.45
C SER A 104 -6.67 -16.79 -7.25
N VAL A 105 -7.72 -15.98 -7.07
CA VAL A 105 -8.81 -16.13 -6.08
C VAL A 105 -10.07 -16.69 -6.70
#